data_AF-A0A2I0JVB8-F1
#
_entry.id   AF-A0A2I0JVB8-F1
#
_cell.length_a   1.000
_cell.length_b   1.000
_cell.length_c   1.000
_cell.angle_alpha   90.00
_cell.angle_beta   90.00
_cell.angle_gamma   90.00
#
_symmetry.space_group_name_H-M   'P 1'
#
loop_
_entity.id
_entity.type
_entity.pdbx_description
1 polymer ?
#
loop_
_entity_poly.entity_id
_entity_poly.type
_entity_poly.pdbx_seq_one_letter_code
_entity_poly.pdbx_strand_id
1 'polypeptide(L)'
;MVGIQPYVTLFHWDLPQALEDEYGGFLSPRIVDDFRDYAGVCFKEFGDRVKHWITLNEPFSYSSGGYAQGMLAPGRCSEWQLLNCTGGNSATEPYLVAHYELLAHAAAVKLYKEKYQLGVTVVFSAGNENSAPHSSLVQNVSLWSTSEAASSIDRTFPTKIVLDGNLPFMGGSLITTQINGVLADAGSFFQDRICSHDYYNNVNVSASGKVVLCFSNVGLVLSDIAIDAVQNASGLALTFAKPLARQIPDVDAVPTVHVDLQQGTRIWNYLGLAGRRPVSIQIIPGKGVVGKSPAPAVAYFSCRGPSSLSPDILKGTSMSCPHVTGVAALIKSIHPDRSPAAIRSALMTTGKGSFSASLDQDDTRN
;
A
#
# COMPACT_ATOMS: atom_id res chain seq x y z
N MET A 1 9.02 23.40 -26.49
CA MET A 1 9.27 22.00 -26.10
C MET A 1 7.99 21.43 -25.53
N VAL A 2 7.65 20.20 -25.89
CA VAL A 2 6.46 19.48 -25.40
C VAL A 2 6.58 19.39 -23.87
N GLY A 3 5.53 19.71 -23.12
CA GLY A 3 5.54 19.84 -21.64
C GLY A 3 5.66 18.50 -20.88
N ILE A 4 6.52 17.60 -21.33
CA ILE A 4 6.76 16.27 -20.75
C ILE A 4 7.92 16.38 -19.74
N GLN A 5 7.70 15.88 -18.53
CA GLN A 5 8.73 15.84 -17.49
C GLN A 5 9.55 14.53 -17.59
N PRO A 6 10.88 14.59 -17.69
CA PRO A 6 11.71 13.40 -17.81
C PRO A 6 11.94 12.72 -16.44
N TYR A 7 11.67 11.41 -16.39
CA TYR A 7 12.03 10.51 -15.31
C TYR A 7 13.09 9.55 -15.85
N VAL A 8 14.30 9.63 -15.31
CA VAL A 8 15.47 8.93 -15.90
C VAL A 8 15.93 7.83 -14.96
N THR A 9 16.00 6.62 -15.49
CA THR A 9 16.70 5.49 -14.88
C THR A 9 18.16 5.52 -15.28
N LEU A 10 19.08 5.51 -14.31
CA LEU A 10 20.52 5.56 -14.54
C LEU A 10 21.08 4.21 -15.00
N PHE A 11 20.59 3.11 -14.43
CA PHE A 11 21.00 1.76 -14.77
C PHE A 11 19.78 0.88 -15.05
N HIS A 12 19.74 0.29 -16.23
CA HIS A 12 18.70 -0.60 -16.68
C HIS A 12 19.29 -1.88 -17.28
N TRP A 13 20.14 -2.54 -16.48
CA TRP A 13 20.84 -3.78 -16.84
C TRP A 13 21.86 -3.60 -17.97
N ASP A 14 22.30 -2.37 -18.17
CA ASP A 14 23.18 -1.89 -19.22
C ASP A 14 24.64 -1.74 -18.73
N LEU A 15 25.10 -2.74 -17.97
CA LEU A 15 26.47 -2.76 -17.45
C LEU A 15 27.47 -2.74 -18.62
N PRO A 16 28.43 -1.80 -18.66
CA PRO A 16 29.45 -1.80 -19.70
C PRO A 16 30.25 -3.11 -19.69
N GLN A 17 30.33 -3.78 -20.84
CA GLN A 17 31.04 -5.05 -20.99
C GLN A 17 32.50 -4.99 -20.49
N ALA A 18 33.16 -3.85 -20.66
CA ALA A 18 34.53 -3.66 -20.17
C ALA A 18 34.67 -3.85 -18.65
N LEU A 19 33.67 -3.47 -17.86
CA LEU A 19 33.69 -3.65 -16.40
C LEU A 19 33.39 -5.11 -16.00
N GLU A 20 32.55 -5.78 -16.78
CA GLU A 20 32.32 -7.23 -16.63
C GLU A 20 33.61 -8.01 -16.95
N ASP A 21 34.30 -7.68 -18.03
CA ASP A 21 35.54 -8.34 -18.45
C ASP A 21 36.71 -8.04 -17.48
N GLU A 22 36.80 -6.81 -16.94
CA GLU A 22 37.91 -6.41 -16.07
C GLU A 22 37.80 -7.01 -14.67
N TYR A 23 36.60 -7.02 -14.08
CA TYR A 23 36.44 -7.42 -12.68
C TYR A 23 35.11 -8.11 -12.35
N GLY A 24 34.31 -8.51 -13.34
CA GLY A 24 33.03 -9.18 -13.13
C GLY A 24 31.90 -8.26 -12.69
N GLY A 25 32.00 -6.96 -13.00
CA GLY A 25 30.90 -6.02 -12.81
C GLY A 25 30.40 -5.95 -11.37
N PHE A 26 29.11 -6.23 -11.17
CA PHE A 26 28.48 -6.21 -9.85
C PHE A 26 28.89 -7.35 -8.92
N LEU A 27 29.82 -8.23 -9.31
CA LEU A 27 30.47 -9.17 -8.38
C LEU A 27 31.62 -8.53 -7.58
N SER A 28 32.04 -7.32 -7.96
CA SER A 28 33.18 -6.64 -7.37
C SER A 28 32.77 -5.38 -6.61
N PRO A 29 33.39 -5.07 -5.45
CA PRO A 29 33.14 -3.82 -4.74
C PRO A 29 33.56 -2.58 -5.56
N ARG A 30 34.44 -2.74 -6.56
CA ARG A 30 34.89 -1.65 -7.43
C ARG A 30 33.74 -0.97 -8.17
N ILE A 31 32.68 -1.71 -8.49
CA ILE A 31 31.53 -1.19 -9.24
C ILE A 31 30.83 -0.02 -8.52
N VAL A 32 30.96 0.05 -7.19
CA VAL A 32 30.29 1.07 -6.37
C VAL A 32 30.82 2.46 -6.71
N ASP A 33 32.15 2.60 -6.85
CA ASP A 33 32.79 3.87 -7.17
C ASP A 33 32.61 4.23 -8.65
N ASP A 34 32.71 3.25 -9.56
CA ASP A 34 32.49 3.45 -10.99
C ASP A 34 31.04 3.90 -11.28
N PHE A 35 30.06 3.27 -10.63
CA PHE A 35 28.66 3.66 -10.74
C PHE A 35 28.38 5.04 -10.14
N ARG A 36 28.99 5.35 -8.98
CA ARG A 36 28.91 6.68 -8.36
C ARG A 36 29.43 7.75 -9.31
N ASP A 37 30.55 7.51 -9.97
CA ASP A 37 31.19 8.49 -10.86
C ASP A 37 30.38 8.65 -12.16
N TYR A 38 29.87 7.56 -12.73
CA TYR A 38 28.91 7.59 -13.84
C TYR A 38 27.66 8.42 -13.50
N ALA A 39 27.01 8.12 -12.37
CA ALA A 39 25.86 8.89 -11.89
C ALA A 39 26.22 10.37 -11.70
N GLY A 40 27.42 10.65 -11.18
CA GLY A 40 27.97 11.99 -11.03
C GLY A 40 28.08 12.78 -12.34
N VAL A 41 28.44 12.11 -13.45
CA VAL A 41 28.43 12.70 -14.79
C VAL A 41 26.99 12.97 -15.24
N CYS A 42 26.08 12.00 -15.11
CA CYS A 42 24.67 12.19 -15.48
C CYS A 42 24.01 13.36 -14.73
N PHE A 43 24.23 13.45 -13.42
CA PHE A 43 23.70 14.55 -12.61
C PHE A 43 24.26 15.91 -13.04
N LYS A 44 25.54 15.96 -13.39
CA LYS A 44 26.19 17.20 -13.84
C LYS A 44 25.67 17.65 -15.20
N GLU A 45 25.59 16.75 -16.17
CA GLU A 45 25.28 17.07 -17.56
C GLU A 45 23.77 17.24 -17.83
N PHE A 46 22.91 16.56 -17.06
CA PHE A 46 21.46 16.57 -17.28
C PHE A 46 20.64 17.06 -16.09
N GLY A 47 21.24 17.30 -14.92
CA GLY A 47 20.52 17.73 -13.71
C GLY A 47 19.88 19.12 -13.81
N ASP A 48 20.22 19.91 -14.83
CA ASP A 48 19.54 21.17 -15.16
C ASP A 48 18.08 20.95 -15.61
N ARG A 49 17.83 19.85 -16.35
CA ARG A 49 16.53 19.49 -16.94
C ARG A 49 15.86 18.28 -16.26
N VAL A 50 16.64 17.31 -15.81
CA VAL A 50 16.14 16.08 -15.18
C VAL A 50 16.08 16.27 -13.66
N LYS A 51 14.86 16.22 -13.12
CA LYS A 51 14.60 16.39 -11.68
C LYS A 51 14.20 15.11 -10.97
N HIS A 52 13.93 14.05 -11.72
CA HIS A 52 13.50 12.75 -11.22
C HIS A 52 14.44 11.67 -11.71
N TRP A 53 15.10 11.01 -10.75
CA TRP A 53 16.15 10.02 -10.99
C TRP A 53 15.78 8.71 -10.31
N ILE A 54 15.97 7.62 -11.04
CA ILE A 54 15.88 6.24 -10.54
C ILE A 54 17.30 5.67 -10.71
N THR A 55 17.92 5.18 -9.64
CA THR A 55 19.31 4.70 -9.76
C THR A 55 19.38 3.37 -10.49
N LEU A 56 18.55 2.40 -10.10
CA LEU A 56 18.60 1.03 -10.57
C LEU A 56 17.19 0.59 -10.94
N ASN A 57 17.03 -0.06 -12.10
CA ASN A 57 15.81 -0.75 -12.47
C ASN A 57 15.85 -2.20 -12.00
N GLU A 58 14.82 -2.63 -11.27
CA GLU A 58 14.57 -4.02 -10.88
C GLU A 58 15.81 -4.82 -10.42
N PRO A 59 16.46 -4.45 -9.29
CA PRO A 59 17.68 -5.11 -8.80
C PRO A 59 17.50 -6.62 -8.57
N PHE A 60 16.32 -7.04 -8.12
CA PHE A 60 15.99 -8.46 -7.95
C PHE A 60 16.02 -9.23 -9.28
N SER A 61 15.39 -8.69 -10.33
CA SER A 61 15.35 -9.30 -11.65
C SER A 61 16.76 -9.40 -12.26
N TYR A 62 17.56 -8.33 -12.12
CA TYR A 62 18.96 -8.31 -12.56
C TYR A 62 19.79 -9.37 -11.84
N SER A 63 19.77 -9.35 -10.50
CA SER A 63 20.53 -10.29 -9.66
C SER A 63 20.11 -11.74 -9.88
N SER A 64 18.82 -12.04 -9.92
CA SER A 64 18.32 -13.42 -10.08
C SER A 64 18.48 -13.92 -11.52
N GLY A 65 18.07 -13.13 -12.51
CA GLY A 65 18.11 -13.52 -13.92
C GLY A 65 19.54 -13.64 -14.44
N GLY A 66 20.44 -12.75 -14.02
CA GLY A 66 21.83 -12.71 -14.48
C GLY A 66 22.78 -13.66 -13.75
N TYR A 67 22.52 -13.94 -12.46
CA TYR A 67 23.48 -14.64 -11.59
C TYR A 67 22.91 -15.84 -10.81
N ALA A 68 21.62 -16.13 -10.92
CA ALA A 68 21.01 -17.34 -10.35
C ALA A 68 20.50 -18.29 -11.42
N GLN A 69 19.78 -17.75 -12.41
CA GLN A 69 19.07 -18.52 -13.45
C GLN A 69 19.82 -18.55 -14.78
N GLY A 70 20.78 -17.63 -14.99
CA GLY A 70 21.55 -17.50 -16.23
C GLY A 70 20.73 -17.15 -17.48
N MET A 71 19.50 -16.64 -17.32
CA MET A 71 18.61 -16.29 -18.43
C MET A 71 18.87 -14.88 -19.00
N LEU A 72 19.47 -14.00 -18.20
CA LEU A 72 19.85 -12.64 -18.59
C LEU A 72 21.38 -12.52 -18.57
N ALA A 73 21.93 -11.52 -19.25
CA ALA A 73 23.36 -11.20 -19.13
C ALA A 73 23.73 -10.97 -17.64
N PRO A 74 24.90 -11.45 -17.16
CA PRO A 74 25.97 -12.14 -17.91
C PRO A 74 25.78 -13.66 -18.11
N GLY A 75 24.60 -14.21 -17.77
CA GLY A 75 24.25 -15.61 -18.05
C GLY A 75 24.91 -16.59 -17.08
N ARG A 76 25.06 -16.19 -15.82
CA ARG A 76 25.76 -16.95 -14.78
C ARG A 76 24.79 -17.77 -13.94
N CYS A 77 25.17 -19.01 -13.66
CA CYS A 77 24.45 -19.89 -12.75
C CYS A 77 25.35 -21.06 -12.29
N SER A 78 24.91 -21.78 -11.27
CA SER A 78 25.61 -22.97 -10.78
C SER A 78 25.54 -24.16 -11.76
N GLU A 79 26.64 -24.89 -11.87
CA GLU A 79 26.78 -26.07 -12.73
C GLU A 79 25.71 -27.15 -12.48
N TRP A 80 25.31 -27.36 -11.21
CA TRP A 80 24.29 -28.34 -10.83
C TRP A 80 22.90 -28.08 -11.41
N GLN A 81 22.65 -26.89 -11.97
CA GLN A 81 21.39 -26.56 -12.62
C GLN A 81 21.32 -27.05 -14.08
N LEU A 82 22.45 -27.44 -14.69
CA LEU A 82 22.52 -27.95 -16.08
C LEU A 82 21.93 -27.00 -17.15
N LEU A 83 21.98 -25.69 -16.92
CA LEU A 83 21.39 -24.65 -17.80
C LEU A 83 22.35 -24.07 -18.86
N ASN A 84 23.52 -24.68 -19.09
CA ASN A 84 24.55 -24.23 -20.04
C ASN A 84 24.99 -22.75 -19.84
N CYS A 85 25.10 -22.32 -18.59
CA CYS A 85 25.53 -20.98 -18.18
C CYS A 85 27.04 -20.77 -18.35
N THR A 86 27.50 -19.52 -18.32
CA THR A 86 28.92 -19.15 -18.42
C THR A 86 29.75 -19.49 -17.17
N GLY A 87 29.09 -19.99 -16.12
CA GLY A 87 29.66 -20.37 -14.82
C GLY A 87 29.06 -19.56 -13.67
N GLY A 88 29.49 -19.83 -12.44
CA GLY A 88 29.14 -19.06 -11.25
C GLY A 88 28.51 -19.88 -10.11
N ASN A 89 27.95 -19.17 -9.14
CA ASN A 89 27.35 -19.76 -7.95
C ASN A 89 26.03 -19.09 -7.58
N SER A 90 24.92 -19.72 -7.97
CA SER A 90 23.55 -19.25 -7.73
C SER A 90 23.20 -19.14 -6.23
N ALA A 91 23.97 -19.75 -5.33
CA ALA A 91 23.77 -19.63 -3.88
C ALA A 91 24.44 -18.40 -3.26
N THR A 92 25.36 -17.73 -3.97
CA THR A 92 26.15 -16.61 -3.41
C THR A 92 26.16 -15.37 -4.28
N GLU A 93 26.30 -15.53 -5.60
CA GLU A 93 26.47 -14.42 -6.53
C GLU A 93 25.28 -13.46 -6.57
N PRO A 94 24.01 -13.91 -6.58
CA PRO A 94 22.86 -12.99 -6.57
C PRO A 94 22.85 -12.07 -5.34
N TYR A 95 23.33 -12.57 -4.19
CA TYR A 95 23.40 -11.78 -2.96
C TYR A 95 24.56 -10.79 -2.98
N LEU A 96 25.71 -11.17 -3.57
CA LEU A 96 26.84 -10.26 -3.76
C LEU A 96 26.48 -9.13 -4.72
N VAL A 97 25.82 -9.46 -5.84
CA VAL A 97 25.35 -8.48 -6.82
C VAL A 97 24.35 -7.53 -6.19
N ALA A 98 23.31 -8.03 -5.54
CA ALA A 98 22.34 -7.20 -4.83
C ALA A 98 23.00 -6.33 -3.75
N HIS A 99 24.02 -6.86 -3.04
CA HIS A 99 24.76 -6.09 -2.04
C HIS A 99 25.50 -4.91 -2.67
N TYR A 100 26.22 -5.12 -3.77
CA TYR A 100 26.95 -4.04 -4.43
C TYR A 100 26.03 -3.09 -5.20
N GLU A 101 24.91 -3.56 -5.73
CA GLU A 101 23.83 -2.70 -6.24
C GLU A 101 23.32 -1.74 -5.14
N LEU A 102 23.06 -2.24 -3.93
CA LEU A 102 22.63 -1.40 -2.80
C LEU A 102 23.70 -0.39 -2.38
N LEU A 103 24.98 -0.79 -2.34
CA LEU A 103 26.08 0.12 -2.04
C LEU A 103 26.26 1.18 -3.13
N ALA A 104 26.16 0.79 -4.40
CA ALA A 104 26.22 1.70 -5.55
C ALA A 104 25.06 2.71 -5.53
N HIS A 105 23.84 2.24 -5.24
CA HIS A 105 22.69 3.12 -5.00
C HIS A 105 22.97 4.13 -3.88
N ALA A 106 23.46 3.66 -2.73
CA ALA A 106 23.75 4.52 -1.58
C ALA A 106 24.82 5.58 -1.91
N ALA A 107 25.88 5.18 -2.62
CA ALA A 107 26.95 6.09 -3.05
C ALA A 107 26.44 7.15 -4.03
N ALA A 108 25.65 6.76 -5.04
CA ALA A 108 25.05 7.68 -6.00
C ALA A 108 24.06 8.66 -5.33
N VAL A 109 23.21 8.17 -4.42
CA VAL A 109 22.27 9.01 -3.67
C VAL A 109 23.00 9.97 -2.73
N LYS A 110 24.08 9.53 -2.09
CA LYS A 110 24.91 10.40 -1.23
C LYS A 110 25.53 11.52 -2.06
N LEU A 111 26.16 11.18 -3.19
CA LEU A 111 26.72 12.17 -4.12
C LEU A 111 25.65 13.15 -4.62
N TYR A 112 24.49 12.63 -5.04
CA TYR A 112 23.36 13.45 -5.44
C TYR A 112 22.98 14.42 -4.32
N LYS A 113 22.83 13.94 -3.09
CA LYS A 113 22.46 14.78 -1.94
C LYS A 113 23.45 15.88 -1.62
N GLU A 114 24.72 15.53 -1.57
CA GLU A 114 25.76 16.43 -1.12
C GLU A 114 26.09 17.50 -2.17
N LYS A 115 25.99 17.14 -3.46
CA LYS A 115 26.50 18.00 -4.54
C LYS A 115 25.41 18.54 -5.47
N TYR A 116 24.27 17.85 -5.60
CA TYR A 116 23.27 18.12 -6.64
C TYR A 116 21.84 18.33 -6.11
N GLN A 117 21.52 17.86 -4.90
CA GLN A 117 20.22 18.03 -4.26
C GLN A 117 20.25 19.31 -3.43
N LEU A 118 19.76 20.39 -4.02
CA LEU A 118 19.46 21.65 -3.33
C LEU A 118 18.30 21.45 -2.32
N GLY A 119 18.57 20.83 -1.17
CA GLY A 119 17.68 20.85 0.01
C GLY A 119 16.26 20.31 -0.19
N VAL A 120 16.07 19.29 -1.02
CA VAL A 120 14.76 18.71 -1.33
C VAL A 120 14.33 17.72 -0.24
N THR A 121 13.15 17.94 0.35
CA THR A 121 12.57 17.04 1.38
C THR A 121 11.91 15.84 0.71
N VAL A 122 12.16 14.64 1.24
CA VAL A 122 11.56 13.38 0.74
C VAL A 122 10.63 12.81 1.80
N VAL A 123 9.40 12.52 1.39
CA VAL A 123 8.32 11.98 2.22
C VAL A 123 7.88 10.65 1.60
N PHE A 124 7.91 9.57 2.39
CA PHE A 124 7.47 8.23 1.99
C PHE A 124 6.30 7.77 2.84
N SER A 125 5.43 6.93 2.30
CA SER A 125 4.45 6.20 3.09
C SER A 125 5.13 5.13 3.95
N ALA A 126 4.59 4.87 5.15
CA ALA A 126 5.08 3.83 6.06
C ALA A 126 4.77 2.39 5.57
N GLY A 127 3.76 2.24 4.70
CA GLY A 127 3.24 0.96 4.23
C GLY A 127 1.83 0.66 4.75
N ASN A 128 1.15 -0.28 4.10
CA ASN A 128 -0.25 -0.68 4.35
C ASN A 128 -0.44 -2.19 4.63
N GLU A 129 0.64 -2.92 4.92
CA GLU A 129 0.61 -4.39 5.08
C GLU A 129 0.13 -4.85 6.47
N ASN A 130 -0.36 -3.94 7.31
CA ASN A 130 -0.73 -4.27 8.68
C ASN A 130 -2.17 -4.82 8.77
N SER A 131 -2.34 -6.11 8.49
CA SER A 131 -3.65 -6.78 8.59
C SER A 131 -4.19 -6.86 10.03
N ALA A 132 -3.31 -6.73 11.02
CA ALA A 132 -3.56 -6.77 12.46
C ALA A 132 -2.61 -5.77 13.16
N PRO A 133 -2.65 -5.54 14.48
CA PRO A 133 -1.78 -4.56 15.14
C PRO A 133 -0.32 -5.06 15.30
N HIS A 134 0.27 -5.66 14.27
CA HIS A 134 1.64 -6.17 14.33
C HIS A 134 2.66 -5.02 14.32
N SER A 135 3.71 -5.16 15.13
CA SER A 135 4.86 -4.27 15.14
C SER A 135 5.84 -4.63 14.01
N SER A 136 6.69 -3.67 13.69
CA SER A 136 7.86 -3.86 12.80
C SER A 136 7.59 -4.18 11.33
N LEU A 137 6.49 -3.67 10.78
CA LEU A 137 6.14 -3.82 9.36
C LEU A 137 6.39 -2.56 8.52
N VAL A 138 6.99 -1.51 9.10
CA VAL A 138 7.31 -0.28 8.36
C VAL A 138 8.36 -0.54 7.28
N GLN A 139 8.04 -0.20 6.03
CA GLN A 139 8.88 -0.53 4.87
C GLN A 139 9.95 0.54 4.62
N ASN A 140 9.52 1.80 4.48
CA ASN A 140 10.43 2.91 4.17
C ASN A 140 11.10 3.46 5.44
N VAL A 141 12.30 2.97 5.71
CA VAL A 141 13.03 3.26 6.95
C VAL A 141 14.26 4.13 6.76
N SER A 142 14.49 4.66 5.56
CA SER A 142 15.63 5.53 5.28
C SER A 142 15.69 6.73 6.22
N LEU A 143 16.88 6.99 6.77
CA LEU A 143 17.11 8.00 7.81
C LEU A 143 16.81 9.43 7.34
N TRP A 144 17.12 9.70 6.07
CA TRP A 144 16.98 10.99 5.41
C TRP A 144 15.56 11.29 4.89
N SER A 145 14.61 10.39 5.13
CA SER A 145 13.23 10.51 4.70
C SER A 145 12.27 10.66 5.89
N THR A 146 11.14 11.32 5.63
CA THR A 146 10.01 11.37 6.58
C THR A 146 9.04 10.25 6.20
N SER A 147 8.77 9.33 7.13
CA SER A 147 7.90 8.17 6.91
C SER A 147 6.52 8.45 7.53
N GLU A 148 5.48 8.44 6.71
CA GLU A 148 4.11 8.87 7.06
C GLU A 148 3.16 7.71 7.35
N ALA A 149 2.42 7.79 8.45
CA ALA A 149 1.37 6.84 8.81
C ALA A 149 0.00 7.32 8.31
N ALA A 150 -0.96 6.40 8.20
CA ALA A 150 -2.33 6.73 7.84
C ALA A 150 -3.22 6.89 9.08
N SER A 151 -4.15 7.85 9.05
CA SER A 151 -5.21 7.99 10.05
C SER A 151 -6.53 8.44 9.45
N SER A 152 -7.59 8.25 10.21
CA SER A 152 -8.91 8.80 9.92
C SER A 152 -8.94 10.32 10.09
N ILE A 153 -9.84 10.96 9.33
CA ILE A 153 -10.32 12.32 9.56
C ILE A 153 -11.74 12.26 10.14
N ASP A 154 -12.24 13.37 10.66
CA ASP A 154 -13.57 13.49 11.28
C ASP A 154 -14.73 13.48 10.27
N ARG A 155 -14.43 13.31 8.97
CA ARG A 155 -15.40 13.16 7.89
C ARG A 155 -15.75 11.70 7.65
N THR A 156 -17.04 11.39 7.58
CA THR A 156 -17.57 10.07 7.20
C THR A 156 -18.63 10.18 6.11
N PHE A 157 -18.89 9.07 5.41
CA PHE A 157 -19.91 8.99 4.35
C PHE A 157 -20.99 7.97 4.73
N PRO A 158 -21.86 8.32 5.71
CA PRO A 158 -22.94 7.44 6.14
C PRO A 158 -23.91 7.21 4.98
N THR A 159 -24.16 5.94 4.71
CA THR A 159 -25.03 5.47 3.63
C THR A 159 -26.19 4.72 4.24
N LYS A 160 -27.42 5.11 3.89
CA LYS A 160 -28.63 4.48 4.43
C LYS A 160 -29.05 3.33 3.53
N ILE A 161 -29.24 2.16 4.11
CA ILE A 161 -29.81 0.98 3.44
C ILE A 161 -31.26 0.84 3.94
N VAL A 162 -32.22 0.64 3.05
CA VAL A 162 -33.63 0.42 3.40
C VAL A 162 -34.10 -0.90 2.82
N LEU A 163 -34.52 -1.83 3.68
CA LEU A 163 -35.13 -3.09 3.27
C LEU A 163 -36.66 -2.94 3.27
N ASP A 164 -37.33 -3.47 2.24
CA ASP A 164 -38.79 -3.49 2.10
C ASP A 164 -39.48 -2.14 2.34
N GLY A 165 -38.77 -1.05 2.01
CA GLY A 165 -39.25 0.32 2.07
C GLY A 165 -39.36 0.93 3.47
N ASN A 166 -39.24 0.14 4.55
CA ASN A 166 -39.50 0.62 5.91
C ASN A 166 -38.44 0.24 6.96
N LEU A 167 -37.51 -0.66 6.67
CA LEU A 167 -36.52 -1.12 7.64
C LEU A 167 -35.13 -0.52 7.37
N PRO A 168 -34.70 0.50 8.13
CA PRO A 168 -33.44 1.19 7.87
C PRO A 168 -32.24 0.52 8.55
N PHE A 169 -31.12 0.51 7.86
CA PHE A 169 -29.78 0.18 8.34
C PHE A 169 -28.79 1.27 7.92
N MET A 170 -27.66 1.33 8.63
CA MET A 170 -26.59 2.28 8.34
C MET A 170 -25.31 1.55 7.97
N GLY A 171 -24.64 2.03 6.92
CA GLY A 171 -23.31 1.62 6.52
C GLY A 171 -22.47 2.82 6.07
N GLY A 172 -21.29 2.55 5.53
CA GLY A 172 -20.42 3.53 4.89
C GLY A 172 -20.18 3.18 3.42
N SER A 173 -20.27 4.17 2.54
CA SER A 173 -20.04 4.01 1.09
C SER A 173 -19.79 5.36 0.42
N LEU A 174 -19.16 5.34 -0.75
CA LEU A 174 -19.00 6.49 -1.65
C LEU A 174 -19.98 6.47 -2.83
N ILE A 175 -21.01 5.61 -2.79
CA ILE A 175 -22.05 5.53 -3.81
C ILE A 175 -22.76 6.88 -3.99
N THR A 176 -22.79 7.36 -5.23
CA THR A 176 -23.37 8.65 -5.62
C THR A 176 -24.78 8.52 -6.22
N THR A 177 -25.15 7.33 -6.70
CA THR A 177 -26.45 7.05 -7.33
C THR A 177 -27.24 6.04 -6.50
N GLN A 178 -28.55 6.22 -6.41
CA GLN A 178 -29.38 5.27 -5.67
C GLN A 178 -29.42 3.92 -6.37
N ILE A 179 -29.26 2.85 -5.59
CA ILE A 179 -29.31 1.47 -6.08
C ILE A 179 -30.57 0.81 -5.54
N ASN A 180 -31.35 0.24 -6.44
CA ASN A 180 -32.54 -0.54 -6.09
C ASN A 180 -32.35 -1.96 -6.64
N GLY A 181 -32.48 -2.97 -5.78
CA GLY A 181 -32.31 -4.36 -6.17
C GLY A 181 -33.01 -5.33 -5.21
N VAL A 182 -32.65 -6.60 -5.33
CA VAL A 182 -33.12 -7.65 -4.41
C VAL A 182 -31.94 -8.13 -3.58
N LEU A 183 -32.10 -8.11 -2.25
CA LEU A 183 -31.09 -8.62 -1.33
C LEU A 183 -30.97 -10.13 -1.49
N ALA A 184 -29.74 -10.65 -1.52
CA ALA A 184 -29.48 -12.07 -1.60
C ALA A 184 -28.32 -12.49 -0.68
N ASP A 185 -28.43 -13.70 -0.14
CA ASP A 185 -27.41 -14.33 0.69
C ASP A 185 -26.29 -14.86 -0.20
N ALA A 186 -25.04 -14.66 0.21
CA ALA A 186 -23.86 -15.20 -0.48
C ALA A 186 -23.97 -16.70 -0.77
N GLY A 187 -24.60 -17.49 0.11
CA GLY A 187 -24.74 -18.94 -0.05
C GLY A 187 -25.58 -19.37 -1.25
N SER A 188 -26.32 -18.43 -1.84
CA SER A 188 -27.05 -18.69 -3.10
C SER A 188 -26.10 -18.80 -4.29
N PHE A 189 -24.92 -18.17 -4.21
CA PHE A 189 -23.97 -18.04 -5.32
C PHE A 189 -22.60 -18.63 -5.02
N PHE A 190 -22.23 -18.75 -3.74
CA PHE A 190 -20.91 -19.22 -3.33
C PHE A 190 -21.02 -20.39 -2.33
N GLN A 191 -20.25 -21.45 -2.57
CA GLN A 191 -20.04 -22.57 -1.67
C GLN A 191 -19.60 -22.06 -0.31
N ASP A 192 -20.13 -22.68 0.75
CA ASP A 192 -19.87 -22.34 2.15
C ASP A 192 -20.12 -20.87 2.53
N ARG A 193 -20.82 -20.10 1.67
CA ARG A 193 -21.03 -18.65 1.79
C ARG A 193 -19.74 -17.81 1.72
N ILE A 194 -18.65 -18.39 1.20
CA ILE A 194 -17.37 -17.69 1.07
C ILE A 194 -17.40 -16.88 -0.23
N CYS A 195 -17.45 -15.54 -0.14
CA CYS A 195 -17.51 -14.67 -1.32
C CYS A 195 -16.15 -14.55 -2.03
N SER A 196 -15.65 -15.64 -2.57
CA SER A 196 -14.42 -15.70 -3.36
C SER A 196 -14.69 -16.45 -4.66
N HIS A 197 -13.91 -16.14 -5.70
CA HIS A 197 -14.01 -16.78 -7.01
C HIS A 197 -13.90 -18.31 -6.91
N ASP A 198 -12.99 -18.81 -6.07
CA ASP A 198 -12.74 -20.25 -5.89
C ASP A 198 -13.96 -21.02 -5.35
N TYR A 199 -14.90 -20.31 -4.72
CA TYR A 199 -16.08 -20.88 -4.10
C TYR A 199 -17.33 -20.64 -4.94
N TYR A 200 -17.22 -20.10 -6.15
CA TYR A 200 -18.40 -19.82 -6.97
C TYR A 200 -19.15 -21.12 -7.34
N ASN A 201 -20.44 -21.20 -6.97
CA ASN A 201 -21.32 -22.30 -7.34
C ASN A 201 -21.46 -22.30 -8.87
N ASN A 202 -21.06 -23.40 -9.54
CA ASN A 202 -21.17 -23.69 -10.98
C ASN A 202 -21.67 -22.55 -11.90
N VAL A 203 -20.93 -22.28 -12.99
CA VAL A 203 -21.06 -21.23 -14.03
C VAL A 203 -22.49 -20.77 -14.44
N ASN A 204 -23.54 -21.52 -14.16
CA ASN A 204 -24.94 -21.22 -14.51
C ASN A 204 -25.73 -20.38 -13.49
N VAL A 205 -25.17 -20.01 -12.32
CA VAL A 205 -25.93 -19.29 -11.28
C VAL A 205 -25.59 -17.80 -11.24
N SER A 206 -26.36 -16.96 -11.93
CA SER A 206 -26.15 -15.50 -11.95
C SER A 206 -26.78 -14.75 -10.77
N ALA A 207 -26.05 -13.77 -10.22
CA ALA A 207 -26.51 -12.78 -9.25
C ALA A 207 -27.08 -11.50 -9.90
N SER A 208 -27.47 -11.54 -11.17
CA SER A 208 -28.02 -10.39 -11.89
C SER A 208 -29.19 -9.72 -11.15
N GLY A 209 -29.09 -8.40 -10.95
CA GLY A 209 -30.06 -7.59 -10.22
C GLY A 209 -30.06 -7.79 -8.70
N LYS A 210 -29.11 -8.56 -8.16
CA LYS A 210 -29.01 -8.85 -6.72
C LYS A 210 -27.96 -7.97 -6.03
N VAL A 211 -28.30 -7.51 -4.83
CA VAL A 211 -27.31 -6.97 -3.89
C VAL A 211 -26.89 -8.12 -2.98
N VAL A 212 -25.63 -8.54 -3.07
CA VAL A 212 -25.14 -9.72 -2.37
C VAL A 212 -24.62 -9.31 -0.99
N LEU A 213 -25.06 -9.99 0.07
CA LEU A 213 -24.56 -9.82 1.43
C LEU A 213 -23.41 -10.79 1.69
N CYS A 214 -22.22 -10.25 1.94
CA CYS A 214 -21.01 -11.00 2.25
C CYS A 214 -20.43 -10.60 3.61
N PHE A 215 -19.77 -11.55 4.28
CA PHE A 215 -19.16 -11.34 5.60
C PHE A 215 -17.65 -11.59 5.54
N SER A 216 -16.85 -10.66 6.08
CA SER A 216 -15.39 -10.80 6.08
C SER A 216 -14.87 -11.94 6.97
N ASN A 217 -15.65 -12.38 7.96
CA ASN A 217 -15.29 -13.46 8.89
C ASN A 217 -15.74 -14.85 8.40
N VAL A 218 -16.44 -14.93 7.27
CA VAL A 218 -16.77 -16.20 6.61
C VAL A 218 -15.72 -16.43 5.53
N GLY A 219 -14.84 -17.41 5.72
CA GLY A 219 -13.73 -17.71 4.81
C GLY A 219 -12.58 -16.69 4.81
N LEU A 220 -12.57 -15.73 5.75
CA LEU A 220 -11.53 -14.68 5.87
C LEU A 220 -11.29 -13.87 4.58
N VAL A 221 -12.38 -13.52 3.90
CA VAL A 221 -12.35 -12.83 2.61
C VAL A 221 -12.14 -11.32 2.79
N LEU A 222 -11.28 -10.73 1.95
CA LEU A 222 -11.07 -9.28 1.85
C LEU A 222 -12.12 -8.64 0.93
N SER A 223 -12.38 -7.34 1.08
CA SER A 223 -13.46 -6.69 0.33
C SER A 223 -13.24 -6.68 -1.18
N ASP A 224 -12.00 -6.52 -1.63
CA ASP A 224 -11.60 -6.58 -3.05
C ASP A 224 -11.87 -7.95 -3.66
N ILE A 225 -11.53 -9.04 -2.95
CA ILE A 225 -11.84 -10.42 -3.38
C ILE A 225 -13.35 -10.63 -3.49
N ALA A 226 -14.12 -10.13 -2.52
CA ALA A 226 -15.57 -10.23 -2.54
C ALA A 226 -16.21 -9.40 -3.66
N ILE A 227 -15.66 -8.23 -3.96
CA ILE A 227 -16.09 -7.37 -5.08
C ILE A 227 -15.90 -8.11 -6.40
N ASP A 228 -14.71 -8.66 -6.63
CA ASP A 228 -14.41 -9.42 -7.86
C ASP A 228 -15.33 -10.64 -8.01
N ALA A 229 -15.53 -11.40 -6.92
CA ALA A 229 -16.43 -12.55 -6.91
C ALA A 229 -17.88 -12.17 -7.27
N VAL A 230 -18.39 -11.08 -6.70
CA VAL A 230 -19.75 -10.57 -6.98
C VAL A 230 -19.84 -10.00 -8.39
N GLN A 231 -18.79 -9.35 -8.89
CA GLN A 231 -18.72 -8.86 -10.26
C GLN A 231 -18.81 -10.00 -11.27
N ASN A 232 -18.04 -11.06 -11.05
CA ASN A 232 -18.05 -12.28 -11.87
C ASN A 232 -19.42 -12.98 -11.85
N ALA A 233 -20.11 -12.94 -10.70
CA ALA A 233 -21.49 -13.40 -10.60
C ALA A 233 -22.52 -12.47 -11.28
N SER A 234 -22.10 -11.35 -11.88
CA SER A 234 -22.96 -10.29 -12.42
C SER A 234 -23.87 -9.62 -11.38
N GLY A 235 -23.41 -9.54 -10.12
CA GLY A 235 -24.12 -8.87 -9.03
C GLY A 235 -24.29 -7.37 -9.25
N LEU A 236 -25.40 -6.82 -8.78
CA LEU A 236 -25.71 -5.39 -8.90
C LEU A 236 -24.90 -4.52 -7.94
N ALA A 237 -24.73 -4.98 -6.70
CA ALA A 237 -24.01 -4.29 -5.65
C ALA A 237 -23.60 -5.29 -4.55
N LEU A 238 -22.70 -4.86 -3.66
CA LEU A 238 -22.22 -5.64 -2.53
C LEU A 238 -22.57 -4.94 -1.21
N THR A 239 -23.12 -5.68 -0.25
CA THR A 239 -23.15 -5.27 1.16
C THR A 239 -22.12 -6.10 1.90
N PHE A 240 -21.04 -5.47 2.34
CA PHE A 240 -19.90 -6.18 2.94
C PHE A 240 -19.80 -5.91 4.44
N ALA A 241 -20.09 -6.93 5.24
CA ALA A 241 -20.05 -6.86 6.70
C ALA A 241 -18.63 -7.13 7.22
N LYS A 242 -18.04 -6.16 7.93
CA LYS A 242 -16.68 -6.24 8.50
C LYS A 242 -16.60 -5.56 9.87
N PRO A 243 -15.58 -5.86 10.70
CA PRO A 243 -15.38 -5.17 11.98
C PRO A 243 -15.32 -3.65 11.82
N LEU A 244 -15.85 -2.90 12.81
CA LEU A 244 -15.94 -1.44 12.78
C LEU A 244 -14.59 -0.75 12.50
N ALA A 245 -13.50 -1.25 13.10
CA ALA A 245 -12.14 -0.72 12.91
C ALA A 245 -11.61 -0.86 11.47
N ARG A 246 -12.26 -1.66 10.62
CA ARG A 246 -11.88 -1.88 9.21
C ARG A 246 -12.82 -1.18 8.22
N GLN A 247 -13.75 -0.37 8.70
CA GLN A 247 -14.69 0.37 7.86
C GLN A 247 -14.06 1.60 7.23
N ILE A 248 -13.71 1.44 5.96
CA ILE A 248 -13.22 2.51 5.11
C ILE A 248 -14.04 2.41 3.83
N PRO A 249 -14.86 3.42 3.49
CA PRO A 249 -15.51 3.53 2.20
C PRO A 249 -14.46 3.69 1.10
N ASP A 250 -14.56 2.89 0.04
CA ASP A 250 -13.68 2.97 -1.13
C ASP A 250 -14.50 3.20 -2.42
N VAL A 251 -13.80 3.49 -3.52
CA VAL A 251 -14.39 3.57 -4.86
C VAL A 251 -14.21 2.22 -5.53
N ASP A 252 -15.26 1.41 -5.47
CA ASP A 252 -15.23 0.01 -5.91
C ASP A 252 -15.81 -0.19 -7.31
N ALA A 253 -15.31 -1.18 -8.04
CA ALA A 253 -15.80 -1.56 -9.37
C ALA A 253 -17.27 -2.04 -9.35
N VAL A 254 -17.65 -2.73 -8.26
CA VAL A 254 -19.05 -3.01 -7.92
C VAL A 254 -19.44 -2.07 -6.79
N PRO A 255 -20.58 -1.34 -6.89
CA PRO A 255 -21.03 -0.48 -5.82
C PRO A 255 -21.12 -1.23 -4.50
N THR A 256 -20.33 -0.81 -3.50
CA THR A 256 -20.20 -1.52 -2.24
C THR A 256 -20.60 -0.65 -1.05
N VAL A 257 -21.37 -1.22 -0.13
CA VAL A 257 -21.67 -0.62 1.17
C VAL A 257 -21.05 -1.46 2.25
N HIS A 258 -20.19 -0.84 3.07
CA HIS A 258 -19.63 -1.50 4.24
C HIS A 258 -20.54 -1.31 5.44
N VAL A 259 -20.84 -2.41 6.13
CA VAL A 259 -21.62 -2.41 7.37
C VAL A 259 -20.83 -3.09 8.48
N ASP A 260 -21.16 -2.81 9.74
CA ASP A 260 -20.52 -3.54 10.83
C ASP A 260 -21.10 -4.95 10.92
N LEU A 261 -20.40 -5.87 11.58
CA LEU A 261 -20.85 -7.25 11.71
C LEU A 261 -22.23 -7.34 12.38
N GLN A 262 -22.56 -6.46 13.33
CA GLN A 262 -23.87 -6.47 14.00
C GLN A 262 -24.99 -6.07 13.03
N GLN A 263 -24.80 -5.02 12.24
CA GLN A 263 -25.74 -4.60 11.19
C GLN A 263 -25.87 -5.68 10.12
N GLY A 264 -24.75 -6.25 9.67
CA GLY A 264 -24.73 -7.36 8.71
C GLY A 264 -25.55 -8.56 9.20
N THR A 265 -25.35 -8.99 10.45
CA THR A 265 -26.11 -10.09 11.06
C THR A 265 -27.61 -9.77 11.15
N ARG A 266 -27.99 -8.52 11.47
CA ARG A 266 -29.41 -8.12 11.50
C ARG A 266 -30.04 -8.16 10.10
N ILE A 267 -29.32 -7.73 9.07
CA ILE A 267 -29.75 -7.82 7.66
C ILE A 267 -29.91 -9.29 7.26
N TRP A 268 -28.95 -10.15 7.62
CA TRP A 268 -28.99 -11.59 7.36
C TRP A 268 -30.17 -12.29 8.03
N ASN A 269 -30.41 -12.02 9.31
CA ASN A 269 -31.54 -12.57 10.05
C ASN A 269 -32.88 -12.18 9.42
N TYR A 270 -33.01 -10.92 8.97
CA TYR A 270 -34.21 -10.46 8.28
C TYR A 270 -34.44 -11.21 6.97
N LEU A 271 -33.37 -11.44 6.19
CA LEU A 271 -33.43 -12.25 4.96
C LEU A 271 -33.88 -13.70 5.25
N GLY A 272 -33.36 -14.31 6.32
CA GLY A 272 -33.77 -15.64 6.76
C GLY A 272 -35.24 -15.73 7.16
N LEU A 273 -35.76 -14.71 7.86
CA LEU A 273 -37.19 -14.62 8.23
C LEU A 273 -38.11 -14.44 7.02
N ALA A 274 -37.64 -13.83 5.94
CA ALA A 274 -38.40 -13.69 4.70
C ALA A 274 -38.54 -15.01 3.91
N GLY A 275 -37.71 -16.02 4.21
CA GLY A 275 -37.74 -17.32 3.55
C GLY A 275 -37.49 -17.21 2.04
N ARG A 276 -38.45 -17.66 1.22
CA ARG A 276 -38.35 -17.58 -0.26
C ARG A 276 -38.83 -16.25 -0.85
N ARG A 277 -39.38 -15.36 -0.03
CA ARG A 277 -39.90 -14.07 -0.50
C ARG A 277 -38.72 -13.16 -0.89
N PRO A 278 -38.73 -12.51 -2.06
CA PRO A 278 -37.70 -11.54 -2.41
C PRO A 278 -37.77 -10.35 -1.45
N VAL A 279 -36.63 -9.98 -0.86
CA VAL A 279 -36.46 -8.79 -0.03
C VAL A 279 -35.92 -7.67 -0.90
N SER A 280 -36.68 -6.59 -1.01
CA SER A 280 -36.22 -5.40 -1.74
C SER A 280 -35.21 -4.63 -0.91
N ILE A 281 -34.17 -4.10 -1.55
CA ILE A 281 -33.13 -3.30 -0.92
C ILE A 281 -32.91 -2.02 -1.71
N GLN A 282 -32.85 -0.91 -0.98
CA GLN A 282 -32.53 0.41 -1.50
C GLN A 282 -31.28 0.94 -0.79
N ILE A 283 -30.24 1.28 -1.55
CA ILE A 283 -29.04 1.93 -1.04
C ILE A 283 -29.11 3.39 -1.46
N ILE A 284 -29.24 4.27 -0.46
CA ILE A 284 -29.40 5.71 -0.66
C ILE A 284 -28.02 6.37 -0.60
N PRO A 285 -27.65 7.21 -1.59
CA PRO A 285 -26.36 7.89 -1.62
C PRO A 285 -26.04 8.61 -0.32
N GLY A 286 -24.86 8.35 0.21
CA GLY A 286 -24.36 9.01 1.41
C GLY A 286 -23.96 10.46 1.12
N LYS A 287 -24.17 11.35 2.10
CA LYS A 287 -23.58 12.70 2.10
C LYS A 287 -22.47 12.74 3.14
N GLY A 288 -21.36 13.39 2.80
CA GLY A 288 -20.26 13.59 3.74
C GLY A 288 -20.73 14.37 4.97
N VAL A 289 -20.44 13.85 6.16
CA VAL A 289 -20.71 14.50 7.45
C VAL A 289 -19.40 14.67 8.21
N VAL A 290 -19.21 15.81 8.87
CA VAL A 290 -17.99 16.16 9.61
C VAL A 290 -18.29 16.17 11.12
N GLY A 291 -17.33 15.77 11.95
CA GLY A 291 -17.39 15.86 13.42
C GLY A 291 -18.17 14.75 14.13
N LYS A 292 -18.57 13.68 13.43
CA LYS A 292 -19.36 12.57 13.99
C LYS A 292 -18.56 11.27 14.24
N SER A 293 -17.25 11.29 14.00
CA SER A 293 -16.37 10.13 14.17
C SER A 293 -15.19 10.48 15.08
N PRO A 294 -14.75 9.58 15.97
CA PRO A 294 -13.52 9.76 16.73
C PRO A 294 -12.32 9.79 15.77
N ALA A 295 -11.77 10.97 15.53
CA ALA A 295 -10.62 11.21 14.66
C ALA A 295 -9.70 12.29 15.28
N PRO A 296 -8.37 12.22 15.03
CA PRO A 296 -7.69 11.22 14.20
C PRO A 296 -7.43 9.91 14.96
N ALA A 297 -7.69 8.78 14.31
CA ALA A 297 -7.31 7.45 14.78
C ALA A 297 -6.40 6.79 13.74
N VAL A 298 -5.30 6.15 14.18
CA VAL A 298 -4.37 5.46 13.28
C VAL A 298 -5.13 4.37 12.51
N ALA A 299 -5.01 4.39 11.18
CA ALA A 299 -5.67 3.43 10.30
C ALA A 299 -5.14 2.02 10.59
N TYR A 300 -6.03 1.03 10.63
CA TYR A 300 -5.66 -0.33 11.02
C TYR A 300 -4.58 -0.93 10.12
N PHE A 301 -4.62 -0.64 8.82
CA PHE A 301 -3.68 -1.14 7.81
C PHE A 301 -2.31 -0.46 7.89
N SER A 302 -2.19 0.67 8.59
CA SER A 302 -0.93 1.44 8.62
C SER A 302 0.16 0.60 9.29
N CYS A 303 1.27 0.41 8.57
CA CYS A 303 2.44 -0.29 9.10
C CYS A 303 2.99 0.43 10.34
N ARG A 304 3.35 -0.37 11.35
CA ARG A 304 3.88 0.12 12.63
C ARG A 304 5.38 -0.15 12.72
N GLY A 305 6.11 0.71 13.41
CA GLY A 305 7.49 0.43 13.80
C GLY A 305 7.58 -0.58 14.96
N PRO A 306 8.79 -0.80 15.50
CA PRO A 306 10.07 -0.19 15.09
C PRO A 306 10.60 -0.71 13.74
N SER A 307 11.59 -0.04 13.14
CA SER A 307 12.27 -0.57 11.94
C SER A 307 13.15 -1.75 12.31
N SER A 308 13.11 -2.85 11.54
CA SER A 308 14.05 -3.97 11.71
C SER A 308 15.48 -3.62 11.29
N LEU A 309 15.66 -2.64 10.39
CA LEU A 309 16.97 -2.16 9.93
C LEU A 309 17.56 -1.07 10.84
N SER A 310 16.75 -0.41 11.67
CA SER A 310 17.18 0.68 12.57
C SER A 310 16.23 0.79 13.76
N PRO A 311 16.26 -0.17 14.70
CA PRO A 311 15.29 -0.26 15.79
C PRO A 311 15.36 0.93 16.77
N ASP A 312 16.54 1.53 16.92
CA ASP A 312 16.77 2.69 17.80
C ASP A 312 16.18 4.00 17.24
N ILE A 313 15.64 3.97 16.02
CA ILE A 313 15.09 5.14 15.34
C ILE A 313 13.60 4.90 15.12
N LEU A 314 12.79 5.65 15.88
CA LEU A 314 11.34 5.55 15.83
C LEU A 314 10.82 5.80 14.41
N LYS A 315 10.04 4.84 13.90
CA LYS A 315 9.39 4.85 12.58
C LYS A 315 7.93 4.41 12.75
N GLY A 316 7.03 4.90 11.87
CA GLY A 316 5.63 4.45 11.82
C GLY A 316 4.63 5.17 12.73
N THR A 317 5.03 6.20 13.48
CA THR A 317 4.11 7.08 14.25
C THR A 317 4.24 8.55 13.86
N SER A 318 5.08 8.85 12.87
CA SER A 318 5.43 10.22 12.50
C SER A 318 4.41 10.74 11.49
N MET A 319 3.35 11.31 12.07
CA MET A 319 2.26 12.03 11.42
C MET A 319 1.27 11.18 10.64
N SER A 320 0.03 11.66 10.65
CA SER A 320 -1.15 10.93 10.28
C SER A 320 -2.03 11.82 9.40
N CYS A 321 -2.36 11.33 8.20
CA CYS A 321 -3.21 11.94 7.14
C CYS A 321 -2.57 13.05 6.25
N PRO A 322 -3.16 13.37 5.06
CA PRO A 322 -2.47 13.60 3.78
C PRO A 322 -1.76 14.95 3.57
N HIS A 323 -1.55 15.71 4.65
CA HIS A 323 -1.10 17.10 4.54
C HIS A 323 0.41 17.26 4.66
N VAL A 324 1.17 16.23 5.01
CA VAL A 324 2.58 16.43 5.37
C VAL A 324 3.43 16.89 4.19
N THR A 325 3.25 16.36 2.99
CA THR A 325 3.96 16.87 1.81
C THR A 325 3.59 18.33 1.54
N GLY A 326 2.31 18.69 1.69
CA GLY A 326 1.82 20.06 1.53
C GLY A 326 2.36 21.02 2.60
N VAL A 327 2.41 20.59 3.87
CA VAL A 327 2.95 21.38 4.98
C VAL A 327 4.47 21.47 4.87
N ALA A 328 5.16 20.41 4.46
CA ALA A 328 6.59 20.45 4.17
C ALA A 328 6.91 21.45 3.03
N ALA A 329 6.11 21.44 1.96
CA ALA A 329 6.21 22.41 0.87
C ALA A 329 5.92 23.84 1.34
N LEU A 330 4.91 24.03 2.19
CA LEU A 330 4.56 25.33 2.78
C LEU A 330 5.66 25.86 3.73
N ILE A 331 6.22 24.99 4.58
CA ILE A 331 7.34 25.38 5.44
C ILE A 331 8.55 25.75 4.59
N LYS A 332 8.82 25.02 3.50
CA LYS A 332 9.92 25.33 2.57
C LYS A 332 9.67 26.63 1.80
N SER A 333 8.42 26.97 1.47
CA SER A 333 8.10 28.22 0.78
C SER A 333 8.22 29.44 1.71
N ILE A 334 7.85 29.30 2.98
CA ILE A 334 7.97 30.36 4.00
C ILE A 334 9.41 30.48 4.51
N HIS A 335 10.15 29.37 4.60
CA HIS A 335 11.53 29.30 5.07
C HIS A 335 12.43 28.56 4.05
N PRO A 336 12.83 29.23 2.95
CA PRO A 336 13.57 28.60 1.84
C PRO A 336 14.95 28.06 2.23
N ASP A 337 15.55 28.61 3.28
CA ASP A 337 16.85 28.23 3.83
C ASP A 337 16.80 26.95 4.67
N ARG A 338 15.63 26.55 5.16
CA ARG A 338 15.52 25.36 6.02
C ARG A 338 15.91 24.08 5.28
N SER A 339 16.74 23.29 5.95
CA SER A 339 17.11 21.95 5.50
C SER A 339 15.93 20.97 5.65
N PRO A 340 15.92 19.86 4.90
CA PRO A 340 14.92 18.79 5.09
C PRO A 340 14.82 18.28 6.53
N ALA A 341 15.95 18.22 7.25
CA ALA A 341 15.98 17.82 8.66
C ALA A 341 15.28 18.85 9.56
N ALA A 342 15.47 20.15 9.30
CA ALA A 342 14.80 21.21 10.05
C ALA A 342 13.29 21.23 9.80
N ILE A 343 12.87 20.94 8.55
CA ILE A 343 11.44 20.80 8.20
C ILE A 343 10.83 19.60 8.93
N ARG A 344 11.50 18.44 8.89
CA ARG A 344 11.07 17.24 9.62
C ARG A 344 11.00 17.48 11.13
N SER A 345 11.99 18.15 11.71
CA SER A 345 12.00 18.48 13.15
C SER A 345 10.83 19.39 13.54
N ALA A 346 10.54 20.43 12.75
CA ALA A 346 9.41 21.33 13.00
C ALA A 346 8.07 20.58 12.95
N LEU A 347 7.91 19.67 11.97
CA LEU A 347 6.72 18.85 11.84
C LEU A 347 6.55 17.87 13.01
N MET A 348 7.63 17.19 13.41
CA MET A 348 7.59 16.18 14.48
C MET A 348 7.36 16.81 15.86
N THR A 349 7.97 17.95 16.15
CA THR A 349 7.86 18.61 17.47
C THR A 349 6.55 19.37 17.66
N THR A 350 5.80 19.64 16.58
CA THR A 350 4.49 20.32 16.63
C THR A 350 3.29 19.39 16.42
N GLY A 351 3.53 18.10 16.16
CA GLY A 351 2.49 17.09 16.05
C GLY A 351 1.72 16.92 17.37
N LYS A 352 0.39 16.88 17.31
CA LYS A 352 -0.45 16.53 18.47
C LYS A 352 -0.52 15.02 18.61
N GLY A 353 -0.18 14.50 19.78
CA GLY A 353 -0.25 13.06 20.05
C GLY A 353 -1.69 12.56 20.14
N SER A 354 -1.99 11.46 19.46
CA SER A 354 -3.22 10.68 19.65
C SER A 354 -3.05 9.74 20.84
N PHE A 355 -3.01 10.26 22.06
CA PHE A 355 -3.10 9.42 23.27
C PHE A 355 -4.58 9.11 23.55
N SER A 356 -5.04 7.91 23.22
CA SER A 356 -6.17 7.32 23.95
C SER A 356 -5.61 6.80 25.28
N ALA A 357 -5.79 7.57 26.34
CA ALA A 357 -5.58 7.10 27.70
C ALA A 357 -6.63 6.01 28.00
N SER A 358 -6.27 4.75 27.77
CA SER A 358 -6.95 3.59 28.33
C SER A 358 -6.01 2.41 28.27
N LEU A 359 -5.11 2.34 29.25
CA LEU A 359 -4.42 1.16 29.78
C LEU A 359 -3.32 1.73 30.70
N ASP A 360 -3.73 2.11 31.91
CA ASP A 360 -2.88 2.23 33.12
C ASP A 360 -3.77 2.73 34.27
N GLN A 361 -4.64 1.84 34.74
CA GLN A 361 -5.27 1.88 36.06
C GLN A 361 -5.56 0.44 36.48
N ASP A 362 -4.50 -0.33 36.71
CA ASP A 362 -4.52 -1.47 37.63
C ASP A 362 -3.08 -1.98 37.80
N ASP A 363 -2.24 -1.17 38.44
CA ASP A 363 -1.09 -1.69 39.17
C ASP A 363 -0.62 -0.69 40.24
N THR A 364 -1.50 -0.44 41.22
CA THR A 364 -1.11 0.01 42.57
C THR A 364 -2.31 -0.17 43.50
N ARG A 365 -2.45 -1.37 44.07
CA ARG A 365 -3.01 -1.59 45.42
C ARG A 365 -2.92 -3.08 45.80
N ASN A 366 -2.14 -3.31 46.85
CA ASN A 366 -1.97 -4.49 47.71
C ASN A 366 -1.14 -5.66 47.18
#